data_AF-A0A3D1ITB5-F1
#
_entry.id   AF-A0A3D1ITB5-F1
#
_cell.length_a   1.000
_cell.length_b   1.000
_cell.length_c   1.000
_cell.angle_alpha   90.00
_cell.angle_beta   90.00
_cell.angle_gamma   90.00
#
_symmetry.space_group_name_H-M   'P 1'
#
loop_
_entity.id
_entity.type
_entity.pdbx_description
1 polymer ?
#
loop_
_entity_poly.entity_id
_entity_poly.type
_entity_poly.pdbx_seq_one_letter_code
_entity_poly.pdbx_strand_id
1 'polypeptide(L)'
;MKKLILFAFTLAALPALAAPGGILDPKEGGHDFKVQGEYAGDKAGVQVIALGDGKFRAVIHKGGLPGAGWDKSDKVQLDGEATKGGANFAEVKGFSAVIEGEALSLKVAGADQRTLKKITRKSPTL
;
A
#
# COMPACT_ATOMS: atom_id res chain seq x y z
N MET A 1 -1.33 19.78 60.13
CA MET A 1 0.13 19.68 59.90
C MET A 1 0.35 19.01 58.55
N LYS A 2 0.87 19.77 57.58
CA LYS A 2 1.01 19.40 56.17
C LYS A 2 2.26 18.53 55.99
N LYS A 3 2.12 17.30 55.47
CA LYS A 3 3.27 16.49 55.01
C LYS A 3 3.35 16.58 53.49
N LEU A 4 4.29 17.38 53.00
CA LEU A 4 4.60 17.51 51.59
C LEU A 4 5.56 16.35 51.22
N ILE A 5 5.06 15.34 50.51
CA ILE A 5 5.90 14.28 49.94
C ILE A 5 6.21 14.67 48.51
N LEU A 6 7.47 15.01 48.26
CA LEU A 6 8.02 15.35 46.95
C LEU A 6 8.34 14.04 46.23
N PHE A 7 7.53 13.66 45.22
CA PHE A 7 7.81 12.52 44.35
C PHE A 7 8.62 13.03 43.16
N ALA A 8 9.94 12.81 43.17
CA ALA A 8 10.80 13.09 42.03
C ALA A 8 10.65 11.95 41.00
N PHE A 9 9.90 12.20 39.92
CA PHE A 9 9.78 11.26 38.81
C PHE A 9 10.85 11.59 37.76
N THR A 10 11.97 10.86 37.80
CA THR A 10 13.01 10.93 36.78
C THR A 10 12.49 10.36 35.47
N LEU A 11 12.38 11.21 34.45
CA LEU A 11 12.06 10.81 33.08
C LEU A 11 13.30 10.14 32.46
N ALA A 12 13.37 8.80 32.53
CA ALA A 12 14.36 8.04 31.78
C ALA A 12 13.95 8.03 30.30
N ALA A 13 14.64 8.81 29.47
CA ALA A 13 14.52 8.71 28.03
C ALA A 13 15.15 7.38 27.58
N LEU A 14 14.32 6.41 27.22
CA LEU A 14 14.76 5.19 26.54
C LEU A 14 15.26 5.58 25.13
N PRO A 15 16.49 5.25 24.74
CA PRO A 15 16.89 5.39 23.36
C PRO A 15 16.06 4.42 22.52
N ALA A 16 15.31 4.93 21.55
CA ALA A 16 14.67 4.11 20.54
C ALA A 16 15.80 3.42 19.75
N LEU A 17 16.04 2.15 20.05
CA LEU A 17 16.98 1.32 19.30
C LEU A 17 16.36 1.10 17.92
N ALA A 18 16.84 1.83 16.91
CA ALA A 18 16.52 1.53 15.53
C ALA A 18 17.02 0.11 15.24
N ALA A 19 16.09 -0.79 14.87
CA ALA A 19 16.43 -2.17 14.56
C ALA A 19 17.47 -2.21 13.40
N PRO A 20 18.44 -3.15 13.44
CA PRO A 20 19.47 -3.23 12.42
C PRO A 20 18.87 -3.74 11.09
N GLY A 21 19.32 -3.12 9.99
CA GLY A 21 19.27 -3.69 8.63
C GLY A 21 17.94 -3.52 7.89
N GLY A 22 17.93 -2.66 6.87
CA GLY A 22 16.89 -2.73 5.85
C GLY A 22 16.95 -4.07 5.12
N ILE A 23 15.79 -4.68 4.87
CA ILE A 23 15.69 -5.90 4.07
C ILE A 23 16.16 -5.57 2.64
N LEU A 24 17.24 -6.22 2.19
CA LEU A 24 17.84 -5.99 0.87
C LEU A 24 17.29 -6.94 -0.19
N ASP A 25 16.75 -8.11 0.21
CA ASP A 25 16.07 -9.03 -0.70
C ASP A 25 14.55 -8.81 -0.68
N PRO A 26 13.94 -8.42 -1.81
CA PRO A 26 12.49 -8.39 -2.00
C PRO A 26 11.72 -9.63 -1.48
N LYS A 27 12.32 -10.82 -1.54
CA LYS A 27 11.70 -12.09 -1.09
C LYS A 27 11.64 -12.21 0.43
N GLU A 28 12.56 -11.56 1.12
CA GLU A 28 12.60 -11.48 2.58
C GLU A 28 11.66 -10.38 3.10
N GLY A 29 11.12 -9.56 2.20
CA GLY A 29 10.13 -8.54 2.49
C GLY A 29 8.89 -9.13 3.18
N GLY A 30 8.44 -8.44 4.23
CA GLY A 30 7.23 -8.79 4.96
C GLY A 30 5.96 -8.72 4.10
N HIS A 31 4.80 -8.97 4.72
CA HIS A 31 3.49 -8.95 4.06
C HIS A 31 3.28 -7.71 3.17
N ASP A 32 3.58 -6.54 3.71
CA ASP A 32 3.42 -5.26 3.02
C ASP A 32 4.26 -5.18 1.74
N PHE A 33 5.43 -5.81 1.74
CA PHE A 33 6.30 -5.87 0.56
C PHE A 33 5.67 -6.72 -0.56
N LYS A 34 4.97 -7.80 -0.19
CA LYS A 34 4.27 -8.67 -1.14
C LYS A 34 3.04 -7.98 -1.74
N VAL A 35 2.39 -7.09 -0.99
CA VAL A 35 1.19 -6.36 -1.44
C VAL A 35 1.51 -5.07 -2.18
N GLN A 36 2.54 -4.33 -1.77
CA GLN A 36 2.90 -3.07 -2.45
C GLN A 36 3.46 -3.33 -3.85
N GLY A 37 3.28 -2.39 -4.76
CA GLY A 37 3.84 -2.43 -6.11
C GLY A 37 2.90 -1.87 -7.16
N GLU A 38 3.27 -2.09 -8.41
CA GLU A 38 2.47 -1.68 -9.56
C GLU A 38 1.64 -2.86 -10.08
N TYR A 39 0.38 -2.60 -10.38
CA TYR A 39 -0.56 -3.54 -10.94
C TYR A 39 -1.07 -2.99 -12.27
N ALA A 40 -1.05 -3.82 -13.31
CA ALA A 40 -1.48 -3.43 -14.66
C ALA A 40 -2.49 -4.41 -15.22
N GLY A 41 -3.47 -3.89 -15.95
CA GLY A 41 -4.47 -4.66 -16.69
C GLY A 41 -5.09 -3.81 -17.80
N ASP A 42 -6.12 -4.35 -18.46
CA ASP A 42 -6.73 -3.65 -19.59
C ASP A 42 -7.34 -2.31 -19.14
N LYS A 43 -6.86 -1.23 -19.76
CA LYS A 43 -7.30 0.17 -19.55
C LYS A 43 -7.28 0.62 -18.08
N ALA A 44 -6.43 0.03 -17.24
CA ALA A 44 -6.27 0.44 -15.84
C ALA A 44 -4.86 0.11 -15.31
N GLY A 45 -4.30 1.05 -14.55
CA GLY A 45 -3.09 0.85 -13.76
C GLY A 45 -3.34 1.23 -12.31
N VAL A 46 -2.80 0.47 -11.35
CA VAL A 46 -2.92 0.78 -9.93
C VAL A 46 -1.54 0.74 -9.28
N GLN A 47 -1.19 1.79 -8.55
CA GLN A 47 0.00 1.81 -7.71
C GLN A 47 -0.42 1.61 -6.25
N VAL A 48 0.03 0.52 -5.63
CA VAL A 48 -0.26 0.18 -4.24
C VAL A 48 0.95 0.53 -3.38
N ILE A 49 0.73 1.44 -2.45
CA ILE A 49 1.77 2.01 -1.57
C ILE A 49 1.53 1.45 -0.17
N ALA A 50 2.52 0.77 0.41
CA ALA A 50 2.49 0.41 1.82
C ALA A 50 2.70 1.68 2.67
N LEU A 51 1.79 1.91 3.62
CA LEU A 51 1.86 3.01 4.58
C LEU A 51 2.48 2.56 5.92
N GLY A 52 2.74 1.26 6.08
CA GLY A 52 3.15 0.63 7.34
C GLY A 52 1.96 0.04 8.08
N ASP A 53 2.24 -0.82 9.06
CA ASP A 53 1.25 -1.46 9.95
C ASP A 53 0.09 -2.15 9.21
N GLY A 54 0.38 -2.73 8.04
CA GLY A 54 -0.64 -3.39 7.21
C GLY A 54 -1.65 -2.42 6.60
N LYS A 55 -1.33 -1.12 6.53
CA LYS A 55 -2.15 -0.11 5.84
C LYS A 55 -1.59 0.17 4.45
N PHE A 56 -2.48 0.40 3.51
CA PHE A 56 -2.14 0.61 2.10
C PHE A 56 -2.92 1.77 1.50
N ARG A 57 -2.33 2.39 0.49
CA ARG A 57 -3.02 3.28 -0.43
C ARG A 57 -2.93 2.75 -1.85
N ALA A 58 -4.07 2.50 -2.47
CA ALA A 58 -4.16 2.20 -3.91
C ALA A 58 -4.47 3.48 -4.68
N VAL A 59 -3.59 3.83 -5.62
CA VAL A 59 -3.76 4.97 -6.54
C VAL A 59 -4.12 4.43 -7.92
N ILE A 60 -5.36 4.65 -8.34
CA ILE A 60 -5.90 4.17 -9.60
C ILE A 60 -5.66 5.22 -10.69
N HIS A 61 -5.08 4.77 -11.79
CA HIS A 61 -4.81 5.53 -13.01
C HIS A 61 -5.64 4.93 -14.14
N LYS A 62 -6.57 5.72 -14.70
CA LYS A 62 -7.43 5.29 -15.81
C LYS A 62 -6.61 5.17 -17.10
N GLY A 63 -6.89 4.15 -17.91
CA GLY A 63 -6.15 3.87 -19.14
C GLY A 63 -4.87 3.06 -18.96
N GLY A 64 -4.14 3.23 -17.85
CA GLY A 64 -2.90 2.50 -17.59
C GLY A 64 -2.02 3.17 -16.54
N LEU A 65 -0.84 2.62 -16.28
CA LEU A 65 0.12 3.19 -15.32
C LEU A 65 0.79 4.46 -15.87
N PRO A 66 1.38 5.31 -15.01
CA PRO A 66 2.21 6.43 -15.46
C PRO A 66 3.34 5.97 -16.40
N GLY A 67 3.39 6.59 -17.59
CA GLY A 67 4.31 6.20 -18.67
C GLY A 67 3.93 4.92 -19.43
N ALA A 68 2.76 4.34 -19.15
CA ALA A 68 2.24 3.13 -19.78
C ALA A 68 0.70 3.20 -19.91
N GLY A 69 0.19 4.20 -20.63
CA GLY A 69 -1.22 4.29 -21.01
C GLY A 69 -2.13 5.13 -20.10
N TRP A 70 -1.62 5.72 -19.01
CA TRP A 70 -2.42 6.67 -18.21
C TRP A 70 -2.92 7.84 -19.07
N ASP A 71 -4.22 8.09 -19.02
CA ASP A 71 -4.91 9.16 -19.76
C ASP A 71 -4.71 10.58 -19.17
N LYS A 72 -3.94 10.70 -18.08
CA LYS A 72 -3.71 11.94 -17.31
C LYS A 72 -4.95 12.50 -16.60
N SER A 73 -6.05 11.75 -16.56
CA SER A 73 -7.23 12.11 -15.77
C SER A 73 -6.95 12.02 -14.27
N ASP A 74 -7.84 12.61 -13.47
CA ASP A 74 -7.75 12.58 -12.02
C ASP A 74 -7.65 11.15 -11.48
N LYS A 75 -6.75 11.00 -10.50
CA LYS A 75 -6.50 9.75 -9.82
C LYS A 75 -7.61 9.48 -8.80
N VAL A 76 -7.94 8.21 -8.60
CA VAL A 76 -8.77 7.76 -7.49
C VAL A 76 -7.88 7.11 -6.45
N GLN A 77 -8.03 7.48 -5.19
CA GLN A 77 -7.27 6.90 -4.08
C GLN A 77 -8.22 6.10 -3.19
N LEU A 78 -7.81 4.86 -2.89
CA LEU A 78 -8.48 4.00 -1.93
C LEU A 78 -7.52 3.72 -0.79
N ASP A 79 -7.98 3.86 0.45
CA ASP A 79 -7.26 3.33 1.61
C ASP A 79 -7.70 1.88 1.85
N GLY A 80 -6.74 1.05 2.25
CA GLY A 80 -6.94 -0.38 2.42
C GLY A 80 -6.12 -0.97 3.54
N GLU A 81 -6.48 -2.19 3.91
CA GLU A 81 -5.91 -2.91 5.04
C GLU A 81 -5.48 -4.32 4.64
N ALA A 82 -4.42 -4.80 5.30
CA ALA A 82 -3.89 -6.14 5.11
C ALA A 82 -4.97 -7.20 5.41
N THR A 83 -4.97 -8.23 4.58
CA THR A 83 -5.70 -9.48 4.81
C THR A 83 -4.70 -10.63 4.87
N LYS A 84 -5.17 -11.84 5.22
CA LYS A 84 -4.31 -13.04 5.24
C LYS A 84 -3.56 -13.29 3.92
N GLY A 85 -4.17 -12.93 2.78
CA GLY A 85 -3.64 -13.20 1.44
C GLY A 85 -3.24 -11.97 0.63
N GLY A 86 -3.44 -10.76 1.16
CA GLY A 86 -3.13 -9.53 0.45
C GLY A 86 -3.69 -8.30 1.14
N ALA A 87 -4.62 -7.59 0.51
CA ALA A 87 -5.26 -6.40 1.09
C ALA A 87 -6.67 -6.17 0.55
N ASN A 88 -7.50 -5.48 1.33
CA ASN A 88 -8.85 -5.07 0.94
C ASN A 88 -8.96 -3.55 0.97
N PHE A 89 -9.57 -2.95 -0.04
CA PHE A 89 -9.73 -1.51 -0.21
C PHE A 89 -11.22 -1.16 -0.27
N ALA A 90 -11.65 -0.33 0.68
CA ALA A 90 -13.04 0.08 0.79
C ALA A 90 -13.50 0.89 -0.43
N GLU A 91 -14.80 0.87 -0.68
CA GLU A 91 -15.36 1.60 -1.82
C GLU A 91 -15.26 3.12 -1.62
N VAL A 92 -14.66 3.80 -2.59
CA VAL A 92 -14.60 5.27 -2.64
C VAL A 92 -14.91 5.71 -4.08
N LYS A 93 -15.88 6.63 -4.23
CA LYS A 93 -16.31 7.15 -5.55
C LYS A 93 -16.69 6.04 -6.55
N GLY A 94 -17.26 4.93 -6.06
CA GLY A 94 -17.64 3.77 -6.88
C GLY A 94 -16.49 2.85 -7.27
N PHE A 95 -15.30 3.00 -6.68
CA PHE A 95 -14.16 2.10 -6.89
C PHE A 95 -13.87 1.32 -5.61
N SER A 96 -13.76 0.01 -5.71
CA SER A 96 -13.23 -0.86 -4.65
C SER A 96 -12.21 -1.82 -5.23
N ALA A 97 -11.32 -2.35 -4.39
CA ALA A 97 -10.32 -3.30 -4.85
C ALA A 97 -10.01 -4.37 -3.80
N VAL A 98 -9.65 -5.56 -4.27
CA VAL A 98 -9.15 -6.66 -3.43
C VAL A 98 -7.87 -7.19 -4.06
N ILE A 99 -6.85 -7.40 -3.23
CA ILE A 99 -5.60 -8.03 -3.62
C ILE A 99 -5.53 -9.40 -2.97
N GLU A 100 -5.29 -10.42 -3.79
CA GLU A 100 -4.99 -11.79 -3.36
C GLU A 100 -3.74 -12.26 -4.11
N GLY A 101 -2.65 -12.46 -3.37
CA GLY A 101 -1.34 -12.74 -3.96
C GLY A 101 -0.90 -11.63 -4.92
N GLU A 102 -0.68 -11.98 -6.18
CA GLU A 102 -0.23 -11.05 -7.23
C GLU A 102 -1.38 -10.50 -8.11
N ALA A 103 -2.63 -10.83 -7.78
CA ALA A 103 -3.80 -10.36 -8.52
C ALA A 103 -4.52 -9.26 -7.75
N LEU A 104 -4.85 -8.17 -8.45
CA LEU A 104 -5.71 -7.09 -7.96
C LEU A 104 -7.02 -7.12 -8.73
N SER A 105 -8.12 -7.38 -8.03
CA SER A 105 -9.48 -7.29 -8.57
C SER A 105 -10.02 -5.88 -8.33
N LEU A 106 -10.17 -5.10 -9.38
CA LEU A 106 -10.72 -3.74 -9.36
C LEU A 106 -12.19 -3.77 -9.76
N LYS A 107 -13.06 -3.32 -8.86
CA LYS A 107 -14.49 -3.14 -9.13
C LYS A 107 -14.77 -1.66 -9.34
N VAL A 108 -15.54 -1.37 -10.40
CA VAL A 108 -16.00 -0.03 -10.73
C VAL A 108 -17.52 -0.07 -10.83
N ALA A 109 -18.22 0.81 -10.12
CA ALA A 109 -19.67 0.89 -10.15
C ALA A 109 -20.16 1.07 -11.60
N GLY A 110 -21.05 0.17 -12.06
CA GLY A 110 -21.59 0.19 -13.42
C GLY A 110 -20.67 -0.36 -14.51
N ALA A 111 -19.56 -1.00 -14.16
CA ALA A 111 -18.71 -1.71 -15.11
C ALA A 111 -18.29 -3.09 -14.59
N ASP A 112 -17.84 -3.95 -15.50
CA ASP A 112 -17.33 -5.27 -15.15
C ASP A 112 -16.06 -5.19 -14.30
N GLN A 113 -15.92 -6.14 -13.38
CA GLN A 113 -14.71 -6.29 -12.57
C GLN A 113 -13.50 -6.56 -13.47
N ARG A 114 -12.41 -5.87 -13.19
CA ARG A 114 -11.15 -6.01 -13.94
C ARG A 114 -10.10 -6.64 -13.05
N THR A 115 -9.38 -7.61 -13.59
CA THR A 115 -8.23 -8.20 -12.89
C THR A 115 -6.94 -7.61 -13.44
N LEU A 116 -6.16 -7.00 -12.57
CA LEU A 116 -4.82 -6.48 -12.84
C LEU A 116 -3.80 -7.43 -12.23
N LYS A 117 -2.64 -7.57 -12.89
CA LYS A 117 -1.53 -8.39 -12.39
C LYS A 117 -0.43 -7.49 -11.85
N LYS A 118 0.22 -7.92 -10.77
CA LYS A 118 1.44 -7.28 -10.28
C LYS A 118 2.52 -7.34 -11.36
N ILE A 119 3.20 -6.23 -11.60
CA ILE A 119 4.28 -6.15 -12.58
C ILE A 119 5.57 -5.63 -11.94
N THR A 120 6.69 -6.06 -12.51
CA THR A 120 8.02 -5.52 -12.22
C THR A 120 8.55 -4.88 -13.48
N ARG A 121 8.79 -3.56 -13.46
CA ARG A 121 9.34 -2.85 -14.61
C ARG A 121 10.86 -2.94 -14.57
N LYS A 122 11.46 -3.37 -15.69
CA LYS A 122 12.90 -3.24 -15.93
C LYS A 122 13.13 -2.04 -16.83
N SER A 123 14.13 -1.21 -16.49
CA SER A 123 14.54 -0.12 -17.38
C SER A 123 15.12 -0.71 -18.67
N PRO A 124 14.78 -0.17 -19.85
CA PRO A 124 15.44 -0.54 -21.12
C PRO A 124 16.92 -0.17 -21.18
N THR A 125 17.42 0.63 -20.22
CA THR A 125 18.79 1.16 -20.20
C THR A 125 19.71 0.42 -19.22
N LEU A 126 19.27 -0.74 -18.70
CA LEU A 126 20.03 -1.62 -17.79
C LEU A 126 20.72 -2.74 -18.56
#